data_AF-R5IF99-F1
#
_entry.id   AF-R5IF99-F1
#
_cell.length_a   1.000
_cell.length_b   1.000
_cell.length_c   1.000
_cell.angle_alpha   90.00
_cell.angle_beta   90.00
_cell.angle_gamma   90.00
#
_symmetry.space_group_name_H-M   'P 1'
#
loop_
_entity.id
_entity.type
_entity.pdbx_description
1 polymer ?
#
loop_
_entity_poly.entity_id
_entity_poly.type
_entity_poly.pdbx_seq_one_letter_code
_entity_poly.pdbx_strand_id
1 'polypeptide(L)'
;MEEYGYINEDGYLVSKILEPHEIMYKDEDGNLKSKTVTIAEQLAEMGDKWKPVELVDDEKMDSGDPYYTIQIIPYDAGDRISYKYEKVPDNAYLKTVIDGLKKQLRDDDYKVIKCYEFSLVGEEMPYDIVSLNSKRQAIRDQINELEAKQVKLNSL
;
A
#
# COMPACT_ATOMS: atom_id res chain seq x y z
N MET A 1 -9.83 23.73 8.15
CA MET A 1 -9.70 22.29 8.44
C MET A 1 -8.24 22.06 8.75
N GLU A 2 -7.93 21.69 9.98
CA GLU A 2 -6.57 21.37 10.42
C GLU A 2 -6.58 20.02 11.13
N GLU A 3 -5.58 19.19 10.89
CA GLU A 3 -5.45 17.89 11.56
C GLU A 3 -4.51 18.01 12.76
N TYR A 4 -4.95 17.49 13.90
CA TYR A 4 -4.13 17.37 15.10
C TYR A 4 -4.12 15.92 15.55
N GLY A 5 -3.01 15.49 16.15
CA GLY A 5 -2.83 14.12 16.59
C GLY A 5 -1.71 13.95 17.60
N TYR A 6 -1.60 12.73 18.11
CA TYR A 6 -0.55 12.28 19.00
C TYR A 6 -0.24 10.80 18.73
N ILE A 7 0.95 10.36 19.11
CA ILE A 7 1.33 8.94 19.06
C ILE A 7 0.91 8.27 20.37
N ASN A 8 0.16 7.19 20.29
CA ASN A 8 -0.26 6.43 21.47
C ASN A 8 0.86 5.48 21.97
N GLU A 9 0.62 4.79 23.08
CA GLU A 9 1.60 3.87 23.69
C GLU A 9 2.02 2.71 22.78
N ASP A 10 1.13 2.33 21.86
CA ASP A 10 1.36 1.28 20.87
C ASP A 10 2.08 1.78 19.60
N GLY A 11 2.42 3.07 19.52
CA GLY A 11 3.13 3.68 18.39
C GLY A 11 2.24 4.10 17.22
N TYR A 12 0.91 4.07 17.36
CA TYR A 12 -0.03 4.50 16.33
C TYR A 12 -0.39 5.97 16.46
N LEU A 13 -0.57 6.64 15.32
CA LEU A 13 -1.12 7.98 15.25
C LEU A 13 -2.63 7.94 15.56
N VAL A 14 -3.02 8.66 16.59
CA VAL A 14 -4.42 9.01 16.86
C VAL A 14 -4.61 10.46 16.43
N SER A 15 -5.42 10.70 15.40
CA SER A 15 -5.66 12.03 14.87
C SER A 15 -7.14 12.40 14.84
N LYS A 16 -7.38 13.72 14.75
CA LYS A 16 -8.70 14.32 14.63
C LYS A 16 -8.59 15.57 13.78
N ILE A 17 -9.52 15.68 12.84
CA ILE A 17 -9.66 16.86 12.00
C ILE A 17 -10.55 17.87 12.73
N LEU A 18 -10.05 19.09 12.86
CA LEU A 18 -10.73 20.20 13.50
C LEU A 18 -11.16 21.24 12.47
N GLU A 19 -12.43 21.62 12.56
CA GLU A 19 -13.04 22.67 11.76
C GLU A 19 -13.82 23.62 12.67
N PRO A 20 -13.75 24.94 12.42
CA PRO A 20 -14.64 25.87 13.10
C PRO A 20 -16.08 25.52 12.80
N HIS A 21 -16.92 25.47 13.83
CA HIS A 21 -18.34 25.16 13.68
C HIS A 21 -19.19 26.07 14.58
N GLU A 22 -20.43 26.31 14.18
CA GLU A 22 -21.37 27.09 14.97
C GLU A 22 -22.17 26.17 15.89
N ILE A 23 -22.21 26.52 17.18
CA ILE A 23 -23.07 25.86 18.16
C ILE A 23 -24.17 26.83 18.60
N MET A 24 -25.35 26.28 18.87
CA MET A 24 -26.46 26.99 19.49
C MET A 24 -26.48 26.67 20.98
N TYR A 25 -26.60 27.68 21.83
CA TYR A 25 -26.76 27.51 23.28
C TYR A 25 -27.85 28.43 23.81
N LYS A 26 -28.41 28.10 24.97
CA LYS A 26 -29.37 28.95 25.66
C LYS A 26 -28.64 29.81 26.68
N ASP A 27 -28.91 31.11 26.69
CA ASP A 27 -28.43 32.00 27.75
C ASP A 27 -29.30 31.88 29.02
N GLU A 28 -28.91 32.61 30.07
CA GLU A 28 -29.60 32.64 31.38
C GLU A 28 -31.07 33.08 31.26
N ASP A 29 -31.42 33.83 30.20
CA ASP A 29 -32.78 34.29 29.89
C ASP A 29 -33.56 33.31 29.00
N GLY A 30 -32.96 32.18 28.64
CA GLY A 30 -33.57 31.14 27.80
C GLY A 30 -33.58 31.45 26.29
N ASN A 31 -32.91 32.52 25.86
CA ASN A 31 -32.79 32.88 24.45
C ASN A 31 -31.71 32.04 23.77
N LEU A 32 -32.01 31.61 22.54
CA LEU A 32 -31.06 30.88 21.71
C LEU A 32 -30.03 31.85 21.12
N LYS A 33 -28.76 31.64 21.44
CA LYS A 33 -27.61 32.34 20.86
C LYS A 33 -26.74 31.36 20.09
N SER A 34 -26.10 31.85 19.02
CA SER A 34 -25.06 31.12 18.32
C SER A 34 -23.69 31.60 18.79
N LYS A 35 -22.72 30.68 18.83
CA LYS A 35 -21.30 30.99 18.95
C LYS A 35 -20.53 30.12 17.97
N THR A 36 -19.55 30.71 17.30
CA THR A 36 -18.55 29.96 16.54
C THR A 36 -17.52 29.38 17.51
N VAL A 37 -17.40 28.06 17.56
CA VAL A 37 -16.32 27.37 18.26
C VAL A 37 -15.12 27.31 17.33
N THR A 38 -14.03 27.97 17.73
CA THR A 38 -12.79 28.02 16.95
C THR A 38 -11.95 26.76 17.14
N ILE A 39 -10.95 26.52 16.28
CA ILE A 39 -9.99 25.41 16.45
C ILE A 39 -9.21 25.55 17.76
N ALA A 40 -8.80 26.77 18.12
CA ALA A 40 -8.08 27.04 19.36
C ALA A 40 -8.90 26.67 20.61
N GLU A 41 -10.21 26.95 20.62
CA GLU A 41 -11.10 26.55 21.72
C GLU A 41 -11.25 25.02 21.78
N GLN A 42 -11.38 24.35 20.64
CA GLN A 42 -11.42 22.88 20.58
C GLN A 42 -10.12 22.26 21.10
N LEU A 43 -8.96 22.82 20.77
CA LEU A 43 -7.66 22.34 21.24
C LEU A 43 -7.50 22.50 22.75
N ALA A 44 -7.95 23.62 23.32
CA ALA A 44 -7.90 23.85 24.76
C ALA A 44 -8.70 22.80 25.55
N GLU A 45 -9.80 22.29 25.00
CA GLU A 45 -10.58 21.20 25.59
C GLU A 45 -9.93 19.82 25.42
N MET A 46 -9.18 19.61 24.33
CA MET A 46 -8.57 18.32 23.98
C MET A 46 -7.27 18.03 24.75
N GLY A 47 -6.62 19.07 25.28
CA GLY A 47 -5.43 19.00 26.13
C GLY A 47 -4.09 19.03 25.38
N ASP A 48 -2.99 19.16 26.13
CA ASP A 48 -1.67 19.52 25.60
C ASP A 48 -0.97 18.46 24.74
N LYS A 49 -1.48 17.23 24.71
CA LYS A 49 -0.87 16.14 23.93
C LYS A 49 -1.11 16.29 22.43
N TRP A 50 -2.12 17.05 22.02
CA TRP A 50 -2.52 17.18 20.63
C TRP A 50 -1.62 18.18 19.91
N LYS A 51 -0.93 17.68 18.88
CA LYS A 51 0.02 18.47 18.08
C LYS A 51 -0.47 18.53 16.64
N PRO A 52 -0.15 19.59 15.89
CA PRO A 52 -0.48 19.65 14.47
C PRO A 52 0.12 18.46 13.73
N VAL A 53 -0.62 17.88 12.79
CA VAL A 53 -0.17 16.78 11.93
C VAL A 53 0.29 17.37 10.60
N GLU A 54 1.50 17.01 10.18
CA GLU A 54 2.03 17.41 8.88
C GLU A 54 1.22 16.75 7.75
N LEU A 55 1.11 17.43 6.60
CA LEU A 55 0.50 16.81 5.42
C LEU A 55 1.44 15.75 4.84
N VAL A 56 0.85 14.66 4.35
CA VAL A 56 1.61 13.65 3.59
C VAL A 56 2.13 14.29 2.31
N ASP A 57 3.39 14.00 2.00
CA ASP A 57 4.08 14.47 0.80
C ASP A 57 3.86 13.44 -0.32
N ASP A 58 2.92 13.73 -1.21
CA ASP A 58 2.55 12.85 -2.32
C ASP A 58 3.73 12.55 -3.27
N GLU A 59 4.70 13.47 -3.41
CA GLU A 59 5.88 13.25 -4.25
C GLU A 59 6.80 12.16 -3.66
N LYS A 60 6.81 12.02 -2.33
CA LYS A 60 7.57 10.97 -1.62
C LYS A 60 6.84 9.63 -1.57
N MET A 61 5.60 9.56 -2.03
CA MET A 61 4.81 8.32 -2.07
C MET A 61 5.08 7.47 -3.31
N ASP A 62 5.75 8.03 -4.32
CA ASP A 62 6.22 7.27 -5.47
C ASP A 62 7.52 6.52 -5.12
N SER A 63 7.46 5.19 -5.12
CA SER A 63 8.64 4.35 -4.90
C SER A 63 9.58 4.31 -6.11
N GLY A 64 9.11 4.73 -7.29
CA GLY A 64 9.79 4.62 -8.58
C GLY A 64 10.04 3.17 -9.04
N ASP A 65 9.55 2.18 -8.30
CA ASP A 65 9.78 0.76 -8.55
C ASP A 65 8.50 -0.04 -8.25
N PRO A 66 7.90 -0.73 -9.24
CA PRO A 66 6.64 -1.43 -9.06
C PRO A 66 6.69 -2.55 -8.01
N TYR A 67 7.88 -3.02 -7.61
CA TYR A 67 8.04 -4.04 -6.58
C TYR A 67 8.17 -3.48 -5.16
N TYR A 68 8.05 -2.16 -5.00
CA TYR A 68 8.14 -1.48 -3.72
C TYR A 68 6.99 -0.49 -3.55
N THR A 69 6.64 -0.27 -2.30
CA THR A 69 5.72 0.76 -1.86
C THR A 69 6.39 1.63 -0.80
N ILE A 70 5.82 2.78 -0.50
CA ILE A 70 6.30 3.68 0.55
C ILE A 70 5.41 3.50 1.77
N GLN A 71 6.01 2.98 2.85
CA GLN A 71 5.37 2.90 4.15
C GLN A 71 5.57 4.21 4.91
N ILE A 72 4.46 4.85 5.26
CA ILE A 72 4.45 6.05 6.09
C ILE A 72 4.46 5.62 7.56
N ILE A 73 5.46 6.08 8.32
CA ILE A 73 5.57 5.83 9.76
C ILE A 73 5.45 7.17 10.50
N PRO A 74 4.33 7.42 11.21
CA PRO A 74 4.17 8.64 11.98
C PRO A 74 5.11 8.65 13.19
N TYR A 75 5.64 9.82 13.52
CA TYR A 75 6.46 10.03 14.71
C TYR A 75 6.24 11.42 15.30
N ASP A 76 6.49 11.55 16.60
CA ASP A 76 6.45 12.82 17.30
C ASP A 76 7.77 13.58 17.08
N ALA A 77 7.70 14.72 16.38
CA ALA A 77 8.85 15.58 16.10
C ALA A 77 9.05 16.68 17.18
N GLY A 78 8.28 16.64 18.26
CA GLY A 78 8.30 17.64 19.33
C GLY A 78 7.15 18.63 19.20
N ASP A 79 7.18 19.51 18.18
CA ASP A 79 6.16 20.53 17.95
C ASP A 79 4.99 20.05 17.06
N ARG A 80 5.16 18.93 16.35
CA ARG A 80 4.21 18.36 15.40
C ARG A 80 4.33 16.84 15.31
N ILE A 81 3.33 16.20 14.71
CA ILE A 81 3.45 14.85 14.18
C ILE A 81 3.93 14.93 12.73
N SER A 82 5.00 14.20 12.42
CA SER A 82 5.59 14.12 11.08
C SER A 82 5.69 12.65 10.64
N TYR A 83 6.15 12.44 9.41
CA TYR A 83 6.20 11.11 8.79
C TYR A 83 7.61 10.76 8.31
N LYS A 84 7.99 9.51 8.55
CA LYS A 84 9.08 8.86 7.83
C LYS A 84 8.51 8.10 6.64
N TYR A 85 9.23 8.15 5.52
CA TYR A 85 8.87 7.50 4.27
C TYR A 85 9.87 6.38 4.03
N GLU A 86 9.47 5.15 4.33
CA GLU A 86 10.33 3.99 4.20
C GLU A 86 9.94 3.18 2.96
N LYS A 87 10.90 2.99 2.05
CA LYS A 87 10.69 2.17 0.87
C LYS A 87 10.73 0.70 1.27
N VAL A 88 9.58 0.04 1.18
CA VAL A 88 9.39 -1.37 1.58
C VAL A 88 8.91 -2.22 0.41
N PRO A 89 9.18 -3.54 0.42
CA PRO A 89 8.72 -4.47 -0.61
C PRO A 89 7.19 -4.50 -0.72
N ASP A 90 6.65 -4.40 -1.95
CA ASP A 90 5.24 -4.67 -2.20
C ASP A 90 5.03 -6.18 -2.41
N ASN A 91 4.90 -6.88 -1.29
CA ASN A 91 4.68 -8.32 -1.26
C ASN A 91 3.38 -8.74 -1.93
N ALA A 92 2.34 -7.90 -1.90
CA ALA A 92 1.06 -8.21 -2.51
C ALA A 92 1.20 -8.17 -4.04
N TYR A 93 1.81 -7.10 -4.57
CA TYR A 93 2.07 -6.96 -6.00
C TYR A 93 3.01 -8.06 -6.53
N LEU A 94 4.12 -8.32 -5.83
CA LEU A 94 5.05 -9.41 -6.17
C LEU A 94 4.32 -10.75 -6.31
N LYS A 95 3.45 -11.07 -5.35
CA LYS A 95 2.64 -12.29 -5.39
C LYS A 95 1.70 -12.32 -6.60
N THR A 96 1.01 -11.22 -6.89
CA THR A 96 0.14 -11.12 -8.07
C THR A 96 0.90 -11.34 -9.37
N VAL A 97 2.09 -10.77 -9.53
CA VAL A 97 2.94 -10.97 -10.71
C VAL A 97 3.36 -12.44 -10.84
N ILE A 98 3.84 -13.05 -9.75
CA ILE A 98 4.25 -14.47 -9.73
C ILE A 98 3.06 -15.37 -10.08
N ASP A 99 1.89 -15.12 -9.51
CA ASP A 99 0.68 -15.91 -9.78
C ASP A 99 0.22 -15.78 -11.23
N GLY A 100 0.36 -14.59 -11.83
CA GLY A 100 0.12 -14.34 -13.25
C GLY A 100 1.05 -15.16 -14.16
N LEU A 101 2.35 -15.17 -13.87
CA LEU A 101 3.33 -15.98 -14.61
C LEU A 101 3.07 -17.49 -14.46
N LYS A 102 2.73 -17.94 -13.25
CA LYS A 102 2.32 -19.34 -13.00
C LYS A 102 1.03 -19.70 -13.74
N LYS A 103 0.09 -18.77 -13.86
CA LYS A 103 -1.11 -18.96 -14.68
C LYS A 103 -0.77 -19.07 -16.16
N GLN A 104 0.11 -18.22 -16.69
CA GLN A 104 0.56 -18.31 -18.08
C GLN A 104 1.19 -19.68 -18.41
N LEU A 105 2.03 -20.22 -17.51
CA LEU A 105 2.58 -21.57 -17.68
C LEU A 105 1.49 -22.65 -17.75
N ARG A 106 0.46 -22.56 -16.91
CA ARG A 106 -0.69 -23.49 -16.91
C ARG A 106 -1.52 -23.36 -18.18
N ASP A 107 -1.80 -22.14 -18.60
CA ASP A 107 -2.59 -21.86 -19.81
C ASP A 107 -1.89 -22.38 -21.08
N ASP A 108 -0.56 -22.47 -21.09
CA ASP A 108 0.23 -23.01 -22.20
C ASP A 108 0.52 -24.53 -22.09
N ASP A 109 0.14 -25.21 -21.00
CA ASP A 109 0.44 -26.65 -20.80
C ASP A 109 -0.20 -27.53 -21.87
N TYR A 110 -1.41 -27.20 -22.32
CA TYR A 110 -2.10 -27.98 -23.36
C TYR A 110 -1.32 -28.03 -24.68
N LYS A 111 -0.52 -26.99 -24.99
CA LYS A 111 0.29 -26.96 -26.23
C LYS A 111 1.42 -27.98 -26.16
N VAL A 112 2.04 -28.13 -24.99
CA VAL A 112 3.07 -29.14 -24.72
C VAL A 112 2.46 -30.54 -24.82
N ILE A 113 1.32 -30.76 -24.14
CA ILE A 113 0.59 -32.04 -24.17
C ILE A 113 0.26 -32.43 -25.62
N LYS A 114 -0.29 -31.50 -26.41
CA LYS A 114 -0.65 -31.77 -27.80
C LYS A 114 0.57 -32.12 -28.67
N CYS A 115 1.72 -31.46 -28.48
CA CYS A 115 2.94 -31.85 -29.19
C CYS A 115 3.39 -33.27 -28.84
N TYR A 116 3.28 -33.66 -27.56
CA TYR A 116 3.58 -35.03 -27.13
C TYR A 116 2.63 -36.05 -27.76
N GLU A 117 1.32 -35.78 -27.78
CA GLU A 117 0.33 -36.66 -28.40
C GLU A 117 0.65 -36.92 -29.88
N PHE A 118 0.87 -35.85 -30.66
CA PHE A 118 1.17 -35.94 -32.09
C PHE A 118 2.50 -36.67 -32.35
N SER A 119 3.51 -36.40 -31.52
CA SER A 119 4.80 -37.10 -31.60
C SER A 119 4.67 -38.61 -31.35
N LEU A 120 3.74 -39.05 -30.50
CA LEU A 120 3.54 -40.47 -30.19
C LEU A 120 2.83 -41.22 -31.32
N VAL A 121 1.95 -40.55 -32.05
CA VAL A 121 1.23 -41.13 -33.20
C VAL A 121 1.97 -40.94 -34.53
N GLY A 122 3.12 -40.26 -34.53
CA GLY A 122 3.91 -39.97 -35.72
C GLY A 122 3.33 -38.90 -36.63
N GLU A 123 2.45 -38.05 -36.09
CA GLU A 123 1.86 -36.92 -36.80
C GLU A 123 2.75 -35.65 -36.69
N GLU A 124 2.52 -34.70 -37.60
CA GLU A 124 3.23 -33.42 -37.61
C GLU A 124 2.85 -32.58 -36.39
N MET A 125 3.85 -32.10 -35.63
CA MET A 125 3.60 -31.35 -34.40
C MET A 125 2.86 -30.02 -34.69
N PRO A 126 1.75 -29.73 -34.00
CA PRO A 126 0.93 -28.54 -34.29
C PRO A 126 1.52 -27.23 -33.75
N TYR A 127 2.58 -27.30 -32.94
CA TYR A 127 3.31 -26.15 -32.41
C TYR A 127 4.82 -26.39 -32.48
N ASP A 128 5.58 -25.30 -32.57
CA ASP A 128 7.04 -25.33 -32.41
C ASP A 128 7.38 -25.58 -30.94
N ILE A 129 7.67 -26.84 -30.61
CA ILE A 129 7.98 -27.27 -29.25
C ILE A 129 9.29 -26.68 -28.72
N VAL A 130 10.26 -26.38 -29.59
CA VAL A 130 11.55 -25.79 -29.18
C VAL A 130 11.33 -24.36 -28.73
N SER A 131 10.66 -23.55 -29.56
CA SER A 131 10.30 -22.16 -29.22
C SER A 131 9.40 -22.09 -27.99
N LEU A 132 8.42 -23.00 -27.88
CA LEU A 132 7.53 -23.09 -26.73
C LEU A 132 8.30 -23.37 -25.43
N ASN A 133 9.18 -24.37 -25.44
CA ASN A 133 9.98 -24.73 -24.26
C ASN A 133 10.93 -23.61 -23.85
N SER A 134 11.59 -22.94 -24.80
CA SER A 134 12.44 -21.77 -24.50
C SER A 134 11.65 -20.64 -23.83
N LYS A 135 10.46 -20.29 -24.34
CA LYS A 135 9.60 -19.26 -23.73
C LYS A 135 9.15 -19.66 -22.32
N ARG A 136 8.74 -20.91 -22.14
CA ARG A 136 8.34 -21.44 -20.82
C ARG A 136 9.51 -21.43 -19.83
N GLN A 137 10.72 -21.72 -20.28
CA GLN A 137 11.90 -21.66 -19.42
C GLN A 137 12.19 -20.23 -18.97
N ALA A 138 12.12 -19.25 -19.87
CA ALA A 138 12.28 -17.84 -19.51
C ALA A 138 11.25 -17.38 -18.45
N ILE A 139 9.99 -17.84 -18.55
CA ILE A 139 8.96 -17.55 -17.53
C ILE A 139 9.33 -18.17 -16.18
N ARG A 140 9.83 -19.42 -16.16
CA ARG A 140 10.29 -20.08 -14.92
C ARG A 140 11.47 -19.34 -14.30
N ASP A 141 12.42 -18.89 -15.12
CA ASP A 141 13.59 -18.13 -14.65
C ASP A 141 13.15 -16.81 -14.02
N GLN A 142 12.18 -16.11 -14.64
CA GLN A 142 11.58 -14.89 -14.07
C GLN A 142 10.85 -15.15 -12.75
N ILE A 143 10.08 -16.25 -12.65
CA ILE A 143 9.42 -16.65 -11.39
C ILE A 143 10.48 -16.87 -10.30
N ASN A 144 11.54 -17.62 -10.61
CA ASN A 144 12.60 -17.91 -9.64
C ASN A 144 13.31 -16.63 -9.18
N GLU A 145 13.55 -15.67 -10.07
CA GLU A 145 14.16 -14.39 -9.73
C GLU A 145 13.25 -13.58 -8.79
N LEU A 146 11.95 -13.50 -9.08
CA LEU A 146 10.98 -12.78 -8.26
C LEU A 146 10.76 -13.44 -6.89
N GLU A 147 10.70 -14.76 -6.83
CA GLU A 147 10.60 -15.52 -5.57
C GLU A 147 11.87 -15.34 -4.72
N ALA A 148 13.06 -15.35 -5.34
CA ALA A 148 14.31 -15.08 -4.65
C ALA A 148 14.38 -13.64 -4.11
N LYS A 149 13.90 -12.66 -4.87
CA LYS A 149 13.74 -11.27 -4.40
C LYS A 149 12.80 -11.22 -3.21
N GLN A 150 11.63 -11.84 -3.29
CA GLN A 150 10.64 -11.87 -2.22
C GLN A 150 11.20 -12.47 -0.91
N VAL A 151 11.93 -13.58 -0.99
CA VAL A 151 12.55 -14.21 0.20
C VAL A 151 13.60 -13.30 0.83
N LYS A 152 14.48 -12.69 0.03
CA LYS A 152 15.48 -11.74 0.54
C LYS A 152 14.83 -10.53 1.21
N LEU A 153 13.78 -10.02 0.60
CA LEU A 153 13.04 -8.84 1.05
C LEU A 153 12.26 -9.10 2.35
N ASN A 154 11.77 -10.33 2.57
CA ASN A 154 11.09 -10.73 3.81
C ASN A 154 12.04 -11.15 4.94
N SER A 155 13.34 -11.25 4.66
CA SER A 155 14.37 -11.64 5.64
C SER A 155 15.11 -10.44 6.25
N LEU A 156 14.74 -9.22 5.86
CA LEU A 156 15.24 -7.93 6.36
C LEU A 156 14.27 -7.38 7.41
#